data_AF-A0A6V7NS18-F1
#
_entry.id   AF-A0A6V7NS18-F1
#
_cell.length_a   1.000
_cell.length_b   1.000
_cell.length_c   1.000
_cell.angle_alpha   90.00
_cell.angle_beta   90.00
_cell.angle_gamma   90.00
#
_symmetry.space_group_name_H-M   'P 1'
#
loop_
_entity.id
_entity.type
_entity.pdbx_description
1 polymer ?
#
loop_
_entity_poly.entity_id
_entity_poly.type
_entity_poly.pdbx_seq_one_letter_code
_entity_poly.pdbx_strand_id
1 'polypeptide(L)'
;MSMDNGTRLRAISQSRKAQCLLFTSFYEIESKAIDLLREELPCPIFAIGPCIPYMLLDRESRNNAASQNGCATANYFTWLDSQPGSSILYVSLGSFLSVSTSQLDELALGLVASKIKFLWSRETTPLGSKKRLETQV
;
A
#
# COMPACT_ATOMS: atom_id res chain seq x y z
N MET A 1 -10.73 9.25 3.78
CA MET A 1 -11.02 10.05 4.99
C MET A 1 -9.97 11.16 5.07
N SER A 2 -10.34 12.40 4.73
CA SER A 2 -9.42 13.55 4.80
C SER A 2 -9.20 13.90 6.27
N MET A 3 -7.97 13.82 6.77
CA MET A 3 -7.64 14.38 8.08
C MET A 3 -7.85 15.88 8.02
N ASP A 4 -8.84 16.39 8.74
CA ASP A 4 -9.10 17.81 8.83
C ASP A 4 -7.93 18.53 9.51
N ASN A 5 -7.78 19.83 9.24
CA ASN A 5 -6.68 20.64 9.79
C ASN A 5 -6.67 20.70 11.32
N GLY A 6 -7.83 20.59 11.98
CA GLY A 6 -7.93 20.56 13.44
C GLY A 6 -7.29 19.32 14.03
N THR A 7 -7.51 18.15 13.41
CA THR A 7 -6.86 16.89 13.82
C THR A 7 -5.33 16.97 13.70
N ARG A 8 -4.81 17.61 12.64
CA ARG A 8 -3.35 17.81 12.44
C ARG A 8 -2.72 18.71 13.49
N LEU A 9 -3.32 19.87 13.77
CA LEU A 9 -2.84 20.81 14.78
C LEU A 9 -2.88 20.19 16.19
N ARG A 10 -3.89 19.36 16.46
CA ARG A 10 -3.98 18.60 17.72
C ARG A 10 -2.87 17.57 17.86
N ALA A 11 -2.47 16.89 16.78
CA ALA A 11 -1.34 15.96 16.83
C ALA A 11 -0.01 16.68 17.13
N ILE A 12 0.22 17.85 16.52
CA ILE A 12 1.43 18.68 16.75
C ILE A 12 1.47 19.22 18.18
N SER A 13 0.35 19.69 18.72
CA SER A 13 0.34 20.18 20.11
C SER A 13 0.55 19.06 21.13
N GLN A 14 0.10 17.84 20.83
CA GLN A 14 0.34 16.68 21.69
C GLN A 14 1.77 16.13 21.59
N SER A 15 2.43 16.24 20.44
CA SER A 15 3.80 15.75 20.28
C SER A 15 4.78 16.45 21.24
N ARG A 16 4.56 17.74 21.53
CA ARG A 16 5.34 18.51 22.52
C ARG A 16 5.15 18.05 23.98
N LYS A 17 4.09 17.27 24.26
CA LYS A 17 3.81 16.69 25.58
C LYS A 17 4.22 15.21 25.68
N ALA A 18 4.66 14.61 24.58
CA ALA A 18 5.06 13.21 24.56
C ALA A 18 6.41 13.00 25.26
N GLN A 19 6.60 11.83 25.87
CA GLN A 19 7.88 11.45 26.47
C GLN A 19 8.94 11.08 25.43
N CYS A 20 8.51 10.57 24.27
CA CYS A 20 9.33 10.35 23.10
C CYS A 20 8.43 10.21 21.85
N LEU A 21 9.01 10.32 20.67
CA LEU A 21 8.34 10.00 19.41
C LEU A 21 9.07 8.87 18.69
N LEU A 22 8.29 7.87 18.25
CA LEU A 22 8.76 6.74 17.48
C LEU A 22 8.33 6.91 16.03
N PHE A 23 9.28 6.92 15.11
CA PHE A 23 9.04 6.99 13.68
C PHE A 23 9.32 5.63 13.06
N THR A 24 8.41 5.15 12.20
CA THR A 24 8.56 3.91 11.45
C THR A 24 9.49 4.06 10.23
N SER A 25 10.44 4.99 10.33
CA SER A 25 11.46 5.36 9.34
C SER A 25 12.85 5.19 9.96
N PHE A 26 13.91 5.39 9.19
CA PHE A 26 15.30 5.30 9.65
C PHE A 26 16.10 6.55 9.23
N TYR A 27 17.22 6.81 9.89
CA TYR A 27 17.90 8.10 9.78
C TYR A 27 18.39 8.42 8.37
N GLU A 28 18.92 7.42 7.67
CA GLU A 28 19.57 7.56 6.37
C GLU A 28 18.58 8.02 5.27
N ILE A 29 17.28 7.74 5.41
CA ILE A 29 16.27 8.14 4.42
C ILE A 29 15.68 9.53 4.68
N GLU A 30 15.63 9.96 5.94
CA GLU A 30 14.93 11.18 6.37
C GLU A 30 15.76 12.06 7.31
N SER A 31 17.10 12.03 7.19
CA SER A 31 18.06 12.70 8.08
C SER A 31 17.69 14.14 8.39
N LYS A 32 17.45 14.96 7.35
CA LYS A 32 17.06 16.36 7.50
C LYS A 32 15.80 16.57 8.32
N ALA A 33 14.76 15.75 8.10
CA ALA A 33 13.51 15.86 8.83
C ALA A 33 13.69 15.43 10.29
N ILE A 34 14.45 14.36 10.53
CA ILE A 34 14.73 13.84 11.87
C ILE A 34 15.56 14.85 12.67
N ASP A 35 16.59 15.45 12.08
CA ASP A 35 17.43 16.43 12.76
C ASP A 35 16.65 17.71 13.09
N LEU A 36 15.83 18.21 12.15
CA LEU A 36 14.93 19.32 12.43
C LEU A 36 13.97 19.01 13.58
N LEU A 37 13.39 17.80 13.61
CA LEU A 37 12.49 17.38 14.69
C LEU A 37 13.20 17.28 16.05
N ARG A 38 14.47 16.86 16.08
CA ARG A 38 15.30 16.82 17.29
C ARG A 38 15.61 18.21 17.82
N GLU A 39 15.76 19.20 16.94
CA GLU A 39 15.98 20.60 17.31
C GLU A 39 14.69 21.27 17.82
N GLU A 40 13.55 21.00 17.17
CA GLU A 40 12.28 21.69 17.42
C GLU A 40 11.46 21.13 18.60
N LEU A 41 11.64 19.85 18.93
CA LEU A 41 10.83 19.15 19.93
C LEU A 41 11.63 18.89 21.20
N PRO A 42 11.01 19.10 22.38
CA PRO A 42 11.70 18.93 23.67
C PRO A 42 11.87 17.46 24.08
N CYS A 43 11.46 16.49 23.26
CA CYS A 43 11.46 15.07 23.59
C CYS A 43 12.36 14.25 22.65
N PRO A 44 12.90 13.12 23.11
CA PRO A 44 13.68 12.21 22.28
C PRO A 44 12.93 11.71 21.05
N ILE A 45 13.63 11.70 19.92
CA ILE A 45 13.15 11.22 18.62
C ILE A 45 13.88 9.93 18.26
N PHE A 46 13.14 8.84 18.07
CA PHE A 46 13.67 7.54 17.66
C PHE A 46 13.14 7.12 16.29
N ALA A 47 14.05 6.92 15.34
CA ALA A 47 13.75 6.34 14.04
C ALA A 47 14.01 4.82 14.13
N ILE A 48 12.95 4.04 14.33
CA ILE A 48 13.00 2.60 14.62
C ILE A 48 12.58 1.73 13.43
N GLY A 49 12.45 2.35 12.26
CA GLY A 49 12.02 1.70 11.04
C GLY A 49 13.12 0.89 10.33
N PRO A 50 12.76 0.18 9.26
CA PRO A 50 11.38 -0.01 8.79
C PRO A 50 10.58 -0.96 9.70
N CYS A 51 9.42 -0.52 10.20
CA CYS A 51 8.54 -1.35 11.04
C CYS A 51 7.58 -2.20 10.19
N ILE A 52 8.10 -2.87 9.17
CA ILE A 52 7.31 -3.76 8.31
C ILE A 52 7.16 -5.10 9.05
N PRO A 53 5.93 -5.60 9.30
CA PRO A 53 5.70 -6.84 10.03
C PRO A 53 6.05 -8.08 9.17
N TYR A 54 7.33 -8.30 8.91
CA TYR A 54 7.82 -9.37 8.04
C TYR A 54 7.44 -10.78 8.56
N MET A 55 7.47 -11.00 9.87
CA MET A 55 7.16 -12.32 10.46
C MET A 55 5.67 -12.70 10.44
N LEU A 56 4.75 -11.74 10.25
CA LEU A 56 3.33 -12.05 10.09
C LEU A 56 3.04 -12.61 8.69
N LEU A 57 3.79 -12.18 7.67
CA LEU A 57 3.67 -12.63 6.29
C LEU A 57 3.97 -14.14 6.14
N ASP A 58 4.93 -14.66 6.91
CA ASP A 58 5.31 -16.08 6.92
C ASP A 58 4.30 -16.98 7.66
N ARG A 59 3.50 -16.42 8.58
CA ARG A 59 2.41 -17.16 9.25
C ARG A 59 1.13 -17.19 8.42
N GLU A 60 0.80 -16.10 7.76
CA GLU A 60 -0.37 -16.02 6.87
C GLU A 60 -0.19 -16.91 5.63
N SER A 61 1.01 -16.95 5.03
CA SER A 61 1.32 -17.86 3.93
C SER A 61 1.16 -19.35 4.32
N ARG A 62 1.62 -19.75 5.51
CA ARG A 62 1.43 -21.13 6.03
C ARG A 62 -0.03 -21.46 6.37
N ASN A 63 -0.78 -20.52 6.94
CA ASN A 63 -2.20 -20.74 7.26
C ASN A 63 -3.09 -20.73 6.02
N ASN A 64 -2.77 -19.93 5.01
CA ASN A 64 -3.47 -19.91 3.73
C ASN A 64 -3.19 -21.17 2.88
N ALA A 65 -2.06 -21.85 3.09
CA ALA A 65 -1.77 -23.15 2.46
C ALA A 65 -2.64 -24.30 3.02
N ALA A 66 -3.16 -24.18 4.24
CA ALA A 66 -4.09 -25.14 4.85
C ALA A 66 -5.56 -24.88 4.48
N SER A 67 -5.89 -23.65 4.04
CA SER A 67 -7.19 -23.27 3.47
C SER A 67 -7.25 -23.59 1.97
N GLN A 68 -6.94 -24.84 1.61
CA GLN A 68 -7.12 -25.36 0.25
C GLN A 68 -8.60 -25.56 -0.03
N ASN A 69 -9.29 -24.45 -0.29
CA ASN A 69 -10.53 -24.42 -1.06
C ASN A 69 -10.33 -23.44 -2.23
N GLY A 70 -9.53 -23.86 -3.22
CA GLY A 70 -9.62 -23.43 -4.63
C GLY A 70 -9.53 -21.95 -5.00
N CYS A 71 -9.05 -21.07 -4.12
CA CYS A 71 -9.11 -19.62 -4.35
C CYS A 71 -7.75 -19.04 -4.76
N ALA A 72 -7.64 -18.53 -5.98
CA ALA A 72 -6.70 -17.58 -6.63
C ALA A 72 -5.27 -17.27 -6.08
N THR A 73 -4.98 -17.44 -4.80
CA THR A 73 -3.70 -17.08 -4.16
C THR A 73 -2.53 -17.95 -4.61
N ALA A 74 -2.74 -19.26 -4.83
CA ALA A 74 -1.70 -20.16 -5.32
C ALA A 74 -1.25 -19.88 -6.78
N ASN A 75 -2.10 -19.23 -7.57
CA ASN A 75 -1.91 -19.14 -9.02
C ASN A 75 -0.94 -18.03 -9.43
N TYR A 76 -0.93 -16.88 -8.74
CA TYR A 76 -0.07 -15.76 -9.15
C TYR A 76 1.37 -15.87 -8.63
N PHE A 77 1.61 -16.52 -7.48
CA PHE A 77 2.98 -16.78 -7.01
C PHE A 77 3.73 -17.69 -7.99
N THR A 78 3.11 -18.79 -8.40
CA THR A 78 3.65 -19.66 -9.46
C THR A 78 3.90 -18.89 -10.76
N TRP A 79 2.99 -17.98 -11.14
CA TRP A 79 3.20 -17.11 -12.30
C TRP A 79 4.40 -16.18 -12.11
N LEU A 80 4.58 -15.54 -10.94
CA LEU A 80 5.72 -14.68 -10.62
C LEU A 80 7.05 -15.45 -10.66
N ASP A 81 7.09 -16.65 -10.09
CA ASP A 81 8.28 -17.52 -10.05
C ASP A 81 8.75 -17.92 -11.45
N SER A 82 7.84 -17.94 -12.44
CA SER A 82 8.17 -18.23 -13.84
C SER A 82 8.72 -17.03 -14.64
N GLN A 83 8.79 -15.84 -14.05
CA GLN A 83 9.25 -14.63 -14.74
C GLN A 83 10.74 -14.38 -14.51
N PRO A 84 11.45 -13.72 -15.44
CA PRO A 84 12.81 -13.25 -15.18
C PRO A 84 12.89 -12.31 -13.97
N GLY A 85 14.04 -12.30 -13.30
CA GLY A 85 14.30 -11.39 -12.19
C GLY A 85 14.10 -9.93 -12.61
N SER A 86 13.45 -9.16 -11.74
CA SER A 86 13.18 -7.73 -11.95
C SER A 86 12.40 -7.38 -13.23
N SER A 87 11.61 -8.32 -13.79
CA SER A 87 10.86 -8.09 -15.04
C SER A 87 9.39 -7.73 -14.87
N ILE A 88 8.87 -7.75 -13.65
CA ILE A 88 7.44 -7.53 -13.35
C ILE A 88 7.24 -6.21 -12.60
N LEU A 89 6.36 -5.37 -13.12
CA LEU A 89 5.93 -4.15 -12.44
C LEU A 89 4.81 -4.46 -11.45
N TYR A 90 5.03 -4.21 -10.16
CA TYR A 90 3.95 -4.24 -9.16
C TYR A 90 3.24 -2.89 -9.09
N VAL A 91 1.91 -2.90 -9.21
CA VAL A 91 1.07 -1.70 -9.15
C VAL A 91 0.07 -1.85 -8.01
N SER A 92 0.11 -0.92 -7.05
CA SER A 92 -0.84 -0.84 -5.94
C SER A 92 -0.99 0.60 -5.50
N LEU A 93 -2.23 1.03 -5.27
CA LEU A 93 -2.56 2.37 -4.78
C LEU A 93 -2.88 2.36 -3.28
N GLY A 94 -2.49 1.30 -2.57
CA GLY A 94 -2.83 1.09 -1.17
C GLY A 94 -4.34 0.97 -0.94
N SER A 95 -4.73 0.71 0.31
CA SER A 95 -6.13 0.57 0.70
C SER A 95 -6.84 1.91 0.97
N PHE A 96 -6.08 3.00 1.13
CA PHE A 96 -6.61 4.27 1.59
C PHE A 96 -6.91 5.27 0.46
N LEU A 97 -6.37 5.06 -0.73
CA LEU A 97 -6.58 5.97 -1.85
C LEU A 97 -7.86 5.58 -2.60
N SER A 98 -8.79 6.53 -2.68
CA SER A 98 -9.93 6.46 -3.61
C SER A 98 -9.52 7.16 -4.91
N VAL A 99 -9.59 6.41 -6.01
CA VAL A 99 -9.20 6.86 -7.35
C VAL A 99 -10.42 6.77 -8.24
N SER A 100 -10.66 7.78 -9.07
CA SER A 100 -11.83 7.78 -9.95
C SER A 100 -11.73 6.65 -10.98
N THR A 101 -12.88 6.16 -11.45
CA THR A 101 -12.90 5.15 -12.53
C THR A 101 -12.13 5.63 -13.75
N SER A 102 -12.29 6.91 -14.14
CA SER A 102 -11.56 7.49 -15.27
C SER A 102 -10.03 7.45 -15.10
N GLN A 103 -9.52 7.69 -13.88
CA GLN A 103 -8.08 7.59 -13.61
C GLN A 103 -7.59 6.14 -13.65
N LEU A 104 -8.40 5.19 -13.19
CA LEU A 104 -8.09 3.76 -13.29
C LEU A 104 -8.11 3.28 -14.74
N ASP A 105 -9.01 3.81 -15.57
CA ASP A 105 -9.10 3.48 -17.00
C ASP A 105 -7.86 3.97 -17.75
N GLU A 106 -7.44 5.22 -17.52
CA GLU A 106 -6.19 5.74 -18.11
C GLU A 106 -4.96 4.95 -17.64
N LEU A 107 -4.91 4.55 -16.36
CA LEU A 107 -3.84 3.69 -15.85
C LEU A 107 -3.84 2.33 -16.55
N ALA A 108 -5.00 1.72 -16.76
CA ALA A 108 -5.13 0.45 -17.47
C ALA A 108 -4.67 0.57 -18.93
N LEU A 109 -5.08 1.63 -19.63
CA LEU A 109 -4.66 1.91 -21.00
C LEU A 109 -3.14 2.09 -21.08
N GLY A 110 -2.55 2.87 -20.16
CA GLY A 110 -1.11 3.07 -20.08
C GLY A 110 -0.34 1.78 -19.83
N LEU A 111 -0.82 0.92 -18.92
CA LEU A 111 -0.21 -0.38 -18.64
C LEU A 111 -0.23 -1.29 -19.88
N VAL A 112 -1.36 -1.38 -20.59
CA VAL A 112 -1.47 -2.17 -21.83
C VAL A 112 -0.54 -1.62 -22.91
N ALA A 113 -0.52 -0.30 -23.11
CA ALA A 113 0.33 0.34 -24.11
C ALA A 113 1.83 0.15 -23.82
N SER A 114 2.22 0.04 -22.54
CA SER A 114 3.63 -0.14 -22.13
C SER A 114 4.23 -1.47 -22.58
N LYS A 115 3.41 -2.50 -22.83
CA LYS A 115 3.83 -3.89 -23.12
C LYS A 115 4.70 -4.52 -22.04
N ILE A 116 4.79 -3.92 -20.85
CA ILE A 116 5.48 -4.48 -19.69
C ILE A 116 4.53 -5.48 -19.00
N LYS A 117 5.08 -6.58 -18.48
CA LYS A 117 4.32 -7.50 -17.63
C LYS A 117 4.13 -6.87 -16.25
N PHE A 118 2.89 -6.87 -15.74
CA PHE A 118 2.58 -6.23 -14.47
C PHE A 118 1.69 -7.11 -13.59
N LEU A 119 1.78 -6.89 -12.28
CA LEU A 119 0.87 -7.41 -11.26
C LEU A 119 0.16 -6.23 -10.60
N TRP A 120 -1.15 -6.13 -10.80
CA TRP A 120 -1.94 -5.00 -10.31
C TRP A 120 -2.90 -5.41 -9.19
N SER A 121 -2.69 -4.88 -7.99
CA SER A 121 -3.64 -4.97 -6.87
C SER A 121 -4.64 -3.82 -6.98
N ARG A 122 -5.92 -4.16 -7.23
CA ARG A 122 -7.01 -3.19 -7.34
C ARG A 122 -8.19 -3.62 -6.47
N GLU A 123 -8.81 -2.66 -5.79
CA GLU A 123 -10.05 -2.91 -5.08
C GLU A 123 -11.18 -3.12 -6.10
N THR A 124 -11.70 -4.34 -6.17
CA THR A 124 -12.91 -4.62 -6.93
C THR A 124 -14.09 -4.44 -5.97
N THR A 125 -14.61 -3.24 -5.86
CA THR A 125 -15.96 -3.08 -5.30
C THR A 125 -16.89 -3.85 -6.24
N PRO A 126 -17.64 -4.87 -5.79
CA PRO A 126 -18.56 -5.57 -6.66
C PRO A 126 -19.57 -4.54 -7.16
N LEU A 127 -19.55 -4.26 -8.47
CA LEU A 127 -20.63 -3.48 -9.06
C LEU A 127 -21.91 -4.27 -8.82
N GLY A 128 -22.77 -3.74 -7.95
CA GLY A 128 -24.15 -4.18 -7.85
C GLY A 128 -24.73 -4.25 -9.26
N SER A 129 -25.15 -5.47 -9.63
CA SER A 129 -26.09 -5.81 -10.69
C SER A 129 -26.62 -4.62 -11.50
N LYS A 130 -25.91 -4.21 -12.55
CA LYS A 130 -26.53 -3.52 -13.69
C LYS A 130 -26.72 -4.54 -14.79
N LYS A 131 -28.00 -4.80 -15.06
CA LYS A 131 -28.53 -5.77 -16.02
C LYS A 131 -27.78 -5.68 -17.35
N ARG A 132 -27.36 -6.87 -17.80
CA ARG A 132 -27.15 -7.25 -19.20
C ARG A 132 -28.18 -6.55 -20.08
N LEU A 133 -27.75 -5.56 -20.85
CA LEU A 133 -28.45 -5.16 -22.06
C LEU A 133 -27.76 -5.88 -23.20
N GLU A 134 -28.45 -6.89 -23.69
CA GLU A 134 -28.23 -7.49 -24.98
C GLU A 134 -28.36 -6.40 -26.05
N THR A 135 -27.46 -6.35 -27.00
CA THR A 135 -27.79 -5.86 -28.33
C THR A 135 -27.07 -6.74 -29.33
N GLN A 136 -27.93 -7.39 -30.13
CA GLN A 136 -27.65 -8.20 -31.29
C GLN A 136 -26.80 -7.42 -32.30
N VAL A 137 -25.81 -8.09 -32.90
CA VAL A 137 -25.86 -8.50 -34.31
C VAL A 137 -25.28 -9.91 -34.40
#